data_AF-A0A7W0F537-F1
#
_entry.id   AF-A0A7W0F537-F1
#
_cell.length_a   1.000
_cell.length_b   1.000
_cell.length_c   1.000
_cell.angle_alpha   90.00
_cell.angle_beta   90.00
_cell.angle_gamma   90.00
#
_symmetry.space_group_name_H-M   'P 1'
#
loop_
_entity.id
_entity.type
_entity.pdbx_description
1 polymer ?
#
loop_
_entity_poly.entity_id
_entity_poly.type
_entity_poly.pdbx_seq_one_letter_code
_entity_poly.pdbx_strand_id
1 'polypeptide(L)'
;MELEKISKEVLQPSDLQDIARSFSPDFISSGFSSKSNIPIASVCLQDAVKTLGETNYALHEVFAHKRWYLEKKKPPNKIAAAYFTRFYSDDAALRLYSAGEHLANGIIMMLEINDSELKPYRKKTTSQQSTVGHFLLKEKATHTITKAISTLVNSTEWSKTIEYRNDWVHDQPPLIKELGIVYKRKNRWEKSKTGKSMVLFGGSGDKPEYSVDDLINFIKPAMFQFSEVLDSVIEFYIKLLEPHGIRFESDNGEGNGDAAI
;
A
#
# COMPACT_ATOMS: atom_id res chain seq x y z
N MET A 1 -6.70 21.89 -15.90
CA MET A 1 -8.12 21.61 -15.59
C MET A 1 -8.48 20.11 -15.50
N GLU A 2 -8.07 19.21 -16.39
CA GLU A 2 -8.39 17.76 -16.23
C GLU A 2 -7.47 17.02 -15.24
N LEU A 3 -6.15 17.25 -15.31
CA LEU A 3 -5.20 16.71 -14.31
C LEU A 3 -5.55 17.20 -12.90
N GLU A 4 -5.97 18.45 -12.77
CA GLU A 4 -6.41 19.07 -11.50
C GLU A 4 -7.69 18.42 -10.93
N LYS A 5 -8.54 17.82 -11.78
CA LYS A 5 -9.69 17.05 -11.29
C LYS A 5 -9.25 15.68 -10.78
N ILE A 6 -8.29 15.04 -11.45
CA ILE A 6 -7.76 13.74 -11.03
C ILE A 6 -6.91 13.89 -9.76
N SER A 7 -6.16 14.98 -9.62
CA SER A 7 -5.36 15.26 -8.42
C SER A 7 -6.21 15.37 -7.16
N LYS A 8 -7.51 15.72 -7.28
CA LYS A 8 -8.48 15.71 -6.17
C LYS A 8 -8.97 14.31 -5.80
N GLU A 9 -8.77 13.32 -6.67
CA GLU A 9 -9.17 11.94 -6.45
C GLU A 9 -8.08 11.08 -5.80
N VAL A 10 -6.86 11.59 -5.72
CA VAL A 10 -5.68 10.88 -5.24
C VAL A 10 -4.97 11.66 -4.13
N LEU A 11 -4.07 11.02 -3.42
CA LEU A 11 -3.29 11.63 -2.34
C LEU A 11 -2.33 12.68 -2.92
N GLN A 12 -1.99 13.69 -2.12
CA GLN A 12 -0.89 14.61 -2.39
C GLN A 12 0.27 14.29 -1.43
N PRO A 13 1.20 13.39 -1.79
CA PRO A 13 2.25 12.93 -0.88
C PRO A 13 3.47 13.88 -0.81
N SER A 14 3.37 15.11 -1.34
CA SER A 14 4.51 16.04 -1.44
C SER A 14 5.18 16.27 -0.09
N ASP A 15 4.37 16.52 0.94
CA ASP A 15 4.86 16.92 2.25
C ASP A 15 5.63 15.75 2.90
N LEU A 16 5.09 14.52 2.79
CA LEU A 16 5.78 13.30 3.23
C LEU A 16 7.06 13.04 2.45
N GLN A 17 7.06 13.29 1.12
CA GLN A 17 8.24 13.12 0.29
C GLN A 17 9.36 14.09 0.66
N ASP A 18 9.02 15.35 0.91
CA ASP A 18 10.00 16.37 1.24
C ASP A 18 10.58 16.13 2.64
N ILE A 19 9.74 15.77 3.61
CA ILE A 19 10.18 15.34 4.94
C ILE A 19 11.10 14.12 4.82
N ALA A 20 10.68 13.04 4.17
CA ALA A 20 11.47 11.82 4.11
C ALA A 20 12.81 12.01 3.37
N ARG A 21 12.85 12.84 2.32
CA ARG A 21 14.10 13.20 1.61
C ARG A 21 15.12 13.88 2.50
N SER A 22 14.68 14.59 3.53
CA SER A 22 15.59 15.24 4.48
C SER A 22 16.34 14.24 5.36
N PHE A 23 15.87 12.99 5.47
CA PHE A 23 16.49 11.97 6.32
C PHE A 23 17.81 11.46 5.72
N SER A 24 18.92 12.18 5.91
CA SER A 24 20.25 11.69 5.55
C SER A 24 20.71 10.61 6.55
N PRO A 25 20.86 9.33 6.13
CA PRO A 25 21.30 8.28 7.05
C PRO A 25 22.71 8.53 7.60
N ASP A 26 23.60 9.15 6.81
CA ASP A 26 24.95 9.51 7.24
C ASP A 26 24.92 10.59 8.33
N PHE A 27 24.13 11.63 8.15
CA PHE A 27 23.94 12.68 9.15
C PHE A 27 23.31 12.12 10.42
N ILE A 28 22.23 11.33 10.28
CA ILE A 28 21.53 10.72 11.41
C ILE A 28 22.47 9.79 12.18
N SER A 29 23.29 8.99 11.50
CA SER A 29 24.24 8.07 12.14
C SER A 29 25.22 8.74 13.10
N SER A 30 25.56 10.03 12.88
CA SER A 30 26.47 10.77 13.76
C SER A 30 25.93 10.94 15.20
N GLY A 31 24.61 10.88 15.39
CA GLY A 31 23.94 10.99 16.69
C GLY A 31 23.78 9.68 17.45
N PHE A 32 24.15 8.54 16.84
CA PHE A 32 23.90 7.20 17.39
C PHE A 32 25.17 6.36 17.50
N SER A 33 25.13 5.31 18.33
CA SER A 33 26.23 4.35 18.42
C SER A 33 26.30 3.49 17.14
N SER A 34 27.49 2.95 16.84
CA SER A 34 27.70 2.05 15.70
C SER A 34 26.92 0.73 15.75
N LYS A 35 26.23 0.45 16.86
CA LYS A 35 25.38 -0.73 17.05
C LYS A 35 23.89 -0.41 16.87
N SER A 36 23.53 0.87 16.76
CA SER A 36 22.12 1.26 16.66
C SER A 36 21.58 1.02 15.26
N ASN A 37 20.35 0.54 15.20
CA ASN A 37 19.64 0.36 13.94
C ASN A 37 18.77 1.57 13.57
N ILE A 38 18.63 2.56 14.46
CA ILE A 38 17.77 3.74 14.26
C ILE A 38 18.11 4.50 12.96
N PRO A 39 19.38 4.69 12.56
CA PRO A 39 19.69 5.31 11.27
C PRO A 39 19.18 4.51 10.07
N ILE A 40 19.11 3.18 10.14
CA ILE A 40 18.59 2.32 9.06
C ILE A 40 17.10 2.57 8.85
N ALA A 41 16.36 2.91 9.91
CA ALA A 41 14.94 3.23 9.82
C ALA A 41 14.67 4.38 8.85
N SER A 42 15.56 5.38 8.74
CA SER A 42 15.42 6.48 7.80
C SER A 42 15.29 6.00 6.34
N VAL A 43 16.13 5.03 5.96
CA VAL A 43 16.13 4.45 4.61
C VAL A 43 14.83 3.69 4.37
N CYS A 44 14.40 2.87 5.33
CA CYS A 44 13.14 2.14 5.21
C CYS A 44 11.92 3.08 5.11
N LEU A 45 11.91 4.18 5.85
CA LEU A 45 10.84 5.18 5.78
C LEU A 45 10.85 5.94 4.45
N GLN A 46 12.04 6.27 3.92
CA GLN A 46 12.17 6.81 2.55
C GLN A 46 11.62 5.86 1.50
N ASP A 47 11.96 4.58 1.58
CA ASP A 47 11.44 3.57 0.67
C ASP A 47 9.91 3.45 0.77
N ALA A 48 9.36 3.47 1.99
CA ALA A 48 7.91 3.44 2.20
C ALA A 48 7.21 4.65 1.56
N VAL A 49 7.73 5.86 1.77
CA VAL A 49 7.18 7.10 1.19
C VAL A 49 7.31 7.12 -0.33
N LYS A 50 8.45 6.70 -0.87
CA LYS A 50 8.65 6.59 -2.31
C LYS A 50 7.64 5.61 -2.92
N THR A 51 7.49 4.44 -2.33
CA THR A 51 6.56 3.41 -2.80
C THR A 51 5.09 3.85 -2.68
N LEU A 52 4.74 4.63 -1.65
CA LEU A 52 3.44 5.30 -1.56
C LEU A 52 3.24 6.30 -2.71
N GLY A 53 4.26 7.09 -3.04
CA GLY A 53 4.24 7.99 -4.21
C GLY A 53 3.99 7.26 -5.52
N GLU A 54 4.63 6.10 -5.72
CA GLU A 54 4.40 5.25 -6.89
C GLU A 54 2.99 4.64 -6.89
N THR A 55 2.47 4.25 -5.73
CA THR A 55 1.06 3.80 -5.58
C THR A 55 0.08 4.91 -5.98
N ASN A 56 0.35 6.13 -5.53
CA ASN A 56 -0.44 7.30 -5.86
C ASN A 56 -0.44 7.59 -7.37
N TYR A 57 0.72 7.46 -8.01
CA TYR A 57 0.83 7.57 -9.46
C TYR A 57 0.01 6.50 -10.19
N ALA A 58 0.06 5.24 -9.75
CA ALA A 58 -0.75 4.18 -10.32
C ALA A 58 -2.27 4.48 -10.20
N LEU A 59 -2.75 4.96 -9.05
CA LEU A 59 -4.15 5.39 -8.92
C LEU A 59 -4.50 6.61 -9.77
N HIS A 60 -3.56 7.55 -9.95
CA HIS A 60 -3.76 8.65 -10.89
C HIS A 60 -3.97 8.11 -12.32
N GLU A 61 -3.17 7.14 -12.77
CA GLU A 61 -3.31 6.49 -14.06
C GLU A 61 -4.64 5.71 -14.19
N VAL A 62 -5.13 5.07 -13.12
CA VAL A 62 -6.47 4.47 -13.08
C VAL A 62 -7.54 5.49 -13.48
N PHE A 63 -7.59 6.63 -12.81
CA PHE A 63 -8.59 7.67 -13.06
C PHE A 63 -8.41 8.31 -14.43
N ALA A 64 -7.16 8.58 -14.84
CA ALA A 64 -6.84 9.16 -16.14
C ALA A 64 -7.34 8.28 -17.29
N HIS A 65 -7.02 6.98 -17.26
CA HIS A 65 -7.41 6.04 -18.30
C HIS A 65 -8.91 5.77 -18.31
N LYS A 66 -9.52 5.59 -17.13
CA LYS A 66 -10.98 5.42 -17.03
C LYS A 66 -11.71 6.62 -17.65
N ARG A 67 -11.30 7.84 -17.32
CA ARG A 67 -11.89 9.07 -17.87
C ARG A 67 -11.65 9.21 -19.37
N TRP A 68 -10.43 8.95 -19.81
CA TRP A 68 -10.08 9.05 -21.24
C TRP A 68 -10.93 8.12 -22.09
N TYR A 69 -10.99 6.83 -21.74
CA TYR A 69 -11.67 5.83 -22.56
C TYR A 69 -13.20 5.86 -22.46
N LEU A 70 -13.76 6.34 -21.35
CA LEU A 70 -15.22 6.41 -21.18
C LEU A 70 -15.82 7.77 -21.58
N GLU A 71 -15.14 8.88 -21.27
CA GLU A 71 -15.71 10.23 -21.42
C GLU A 71 -15.15 11.00 -22.62
N LYS A 72 -13.86 10.82 -22.94
CA LYS A 72 -13.16 11.66 -23.93
C LYS A 72 -13.03 11.00 -25.29
N LYS A 73 -12.73 9.70 -25.34
CA LYS A 73 -12.60 8.93 -26.58
C LYS A 73 -13.95 8.76 -27.26
N LYS A 74 -14.01 8.96 -28.58
CA LYS A 74 -15.21 8.81 -29.41
C LYS A 74 -14.97 7.79 -30.54
N PRO A 75 -15.72 6.67 -30.60
CA PRO A 75 -16.69 6.21 -29.60
C PRO A 75 -16.01 5.76 -28.28
N PRO A 76 -16.73 5.78 -27.14
CA PRO A 76 -16.22 5.26 -25.87
C PRO A 76 -15.77 3.79 -25.98
N ASN A 77 -14.69 3.43 -25.29
CA ASN A 77 -14.15 2.08 -25.28
C ASN A 77 -14.14 1.51 -23.85
N LYS A 78 -15.23 0.82 -23.49
CA LYS A 78 -15.44 0.26 -22.15
C LYS A 78 -14.43 -0.85 -21.81
N ILE A 79 -14.04 -1.68 -22.78
CA ILE A 79 -13.09 -2.77 -22.56
C ILE A 79 -11.70 -2.20 -22.26
N ALA A 80 -11.26 -1.19 -23.03
CA ALA A 80 -9.99 -0.52 -22.76
C ALA A 80 -10.00 0.20 -21.41
N ALA A 81 -11.10 0.89 -21.07
CA ALA A 81 -11.24 1.51 -19.75
C ALA A 81 -11.08 0.48 -18.62
N ALA A 82 -11.75 -0.68 -18.75
CA ALA A 82 -11.67 -1.75 -17.76
C ALA A 82 -10.27 -2.38 -17.69
N TYR A 83 -9.63 -2.62 -18.84
CA TYR A 83 -8.29 -3.18 -18.92
C TYR A 83 -7.27 -2.30 -18.20
N PHE A 84 -7.21 -1.01 -18.52
CA PHE A 84 -6.26 -0.09 -17.90
C PHE A 84 -6.58 0.19 -16.44
N THR A 85 -7.87 0.33 -16.10
CA THR A 85 -8.27 0.46 -14.68
C THR A 85 -7.76 -0.72 -13.88
N ARG A 86 -8.02 -1.95 -14.33
CA ARG A 86 -7.50 -3.15 -13.67
C ARG A 86 -5.98 -3.14 -13.60
N PHE A 87 -5.30 -2.91 -14.72
CA PHE A 87 -3.84 -2.97 -14.80
C PHE A 87 -3.16 -2.04 -13.77
N TYR A 88 -3.62 -0.80 -13.66
CA TYR A 88 -3.03 0.15 -12.70
C TYR A 88 -3.55 -0.06 -11.27
N SER A 89 -4.76 -0.59 -11.08
CA SER A 89 -5.22 -1.03 -9.75
C SER A 89 -4.38 -2.21 -9.24
N ASP A 90 -4.05 -3.16 -10.11
CA ASP A 90 -3.14 -4.26 -9.81
C ASP A 90 -1.77 -3.73 -9.35
N ASP A 91 -1.15 -2.84 -10.13
CA ASP A 91 0.12 -2.19 -9.76
C ASP A 91 0.03 -1.43 -8.43
N ALA A 92 -1.04 -0.67 -8.21
CA ALA A 92 -1.27 0.04 -6.95
C ALA A 92 -1.34 -0.92 -5.75
N ALA A 93 -2.06 -2.04 -5.85
CA ALA A 93 -2.17 -3.02 -4.77
C ALA A 93 -0.81 -3.69 -4.44
N LEU A 94 0.00 -3.98 -5.47
CA LEU A 94 1.36 -4.51 -5.26
C LEU A 94 2.27 -3.52 -4.54
N ARG A 95 2.27 -2.27 -5.00
CA ARG A 95 3.11 -1.22 -4.41
C ARG A 95 2.68 -0.91 -3.00
N LEU A 96 1.38 -0.83 -2.73
CA LEU A 96 0.87 -0.57 -1.39
C LEU A 96 1.27 -1.68 -0.40
N TYR A 97 1.22 -2.95 -0.83
CA TYR A 97 1.77 -4.06 -0.04
C TYR A 97 3.26 -3.87 0.25
N SER A 98 4.05 -3.51 -0.76
CA SER A 98 5.51 -3.29 -0.62
C SER A 98 5.81 -2.12 0.32
N ALA A 99 5.06 -1.03 0.23
CA ALA A 99 5.16 0.10 1.14
C ALA A 99 4.90 -0.34 2.60
N GLY A 100 3.92 -1.22 2.81
CA GLY A 100 3.66 -1.88 4.10
C GLY A 100 4.87 -2.67 4.64
N GLU A 101 5.57 -3.41 3.78
CA GLU A 101 6.79 -4.14 4.18
C GLU A 101 7.94 -3.18 4.55
N HIS A 102 8.14 -2.10 3.78
CA HIS A 102 9.15 -1.08 4.10
C HIS A 102 8.84 -0.38 5.43
N LEU A 103 7.59 0.01 5.66
CA LEU A 103 7.16 0.59 6.94
C LEU A 103 7.43 -0.36 8.11
N ALA A 104 7.10 -1.65 7.96
CA ALA A 104 7.35 -2.67 8.98
C ALA A 104 8.84 -2.79 9.32
N ASN A 105 9.72 -2.79 8.31
CA ASN A 105 11.16 -2.78 8.52
C ASN A 105 11.63 -1.50 9.22
N GLY A 106 11.11 -0.34 8.83
CA GLY A 106 11.40 0.94 9.49
C GLY A 106 11.06 0.90 10.97
N ILE A 107 9.89 0.37 11.33
CA ILE A 107 9.47 0.21 12.74
C ILE A 107 10.40 -0.72 13.51
N ILE A 108 10.81 -1.84 12.92
CA ILE A 108 11.76 -2.77 13.56
C ILE A 108 13.07 -2.09 13.88
N MET A 109 13.62 -1.36 12.91
CA MET A 109 14.90 -0.67 13.06
C MET A 109 14.81 0.47 14.08
N MET A 110 13.72 1.25 14.02
CA MET A 110 13.47 2.39 14.89
C MET A 110 13.22 2.00 16.35
N LEU A 111 12.51 0.89 16.58
CA LEU A 111 12.23 0.37 17.92
C LEU A 111 13.24 -0.69 18.38
N GLU A 112 14.28 -0.93 17.57
CA GLU A 112 15.33 -1.93 17.78
C GLU A 112 14.79 -3.32 18.17
N ILE A 113 13.72 -3.76 17.50
CA ILE A 113 13.03 -5.03 17.78
C ILE A 113 13.91 -6.19 17.32
N ASN A 114 14.20 -7.13 18.21
CA ASN A 114 15.02 -8.29 17.90
C ASN A 114 14.22 -9.38 17.17
N ASP A 115 14.91 -10.15 16.32
CA ASP A 115 14.31 -11.25 15.56
C ASP A 115 13.61 -12.28 16.45
N SER A 116 14.18 -12.54 17.63
CA SER A 116 13.61 -13.45 18.63
C SER A 116 12.25 -13.00 19.17
N GLU A 117 12.00 -11.68 19.21
CA GLU A 117 10.73 -11.11 19.67
C GLU A 117 9.63 -11.28 18.62
N LEU A 118 10.00 -11.28 17.33
CA LEU A 118 9.08 -11.47 16.21
C LEU A 118 8.79 -12.95 15.93
N LYS A 119 9.71 -13.86 16.27
CA LYS A 119 9.59 -15.30 16.00
C LYS A 119 8.24 -15.92 16.42
N PRO A 120 7.64 -15.60 17.60
CA PRO A 120 6.33 -16.15 17.99
C PRO A 120 5.16 -15.73 17.07
N TYR A 121 5.35 -14.66 16.30
CA TYR A 121 4.33 -14.05 15.43
C TYR A 121 4.51 -14.39 13.96
N ARG A 122 5.62 -15.06 13.60
CA ARG A 122 5.89 -15.49 12.22
C ARG A 122 5.23 -16.84 11.94
N LYS A 123 4.45 -16.89 10.86
CA LYS A 123 4.01 -18.15 10.23
C LYS A 123 4.61 -18.23 8.83
N LYS A 124 4.65 -19.44 8.26
CA LYS A 124 5.34 -19.74 6.98
C LYS A 124 4.97 -18.79 5.82
N THR A 125 3.76 -18.25 5.82
CA THR A 125 3.21 -17.40 4.74
C THR A 125 2.74 -16.04 5.24
N THR A 126 3.12 -15.63 6.45
CA THR A 126 2.73 -14.33 7.00
C THR A 126 3.73 -13.25 6.58
N SER A 127 3.22 -12.11 6.14
CA SER A 127 4.01 -10.94 5.75
C SER A 127 4.70 -10.29 6.95
N GLN A 128 5.79 -9.56 6.70
CA GLN A 128 6.53 -8.89 7.77
C GLN A 128 5.66 -7.83 8.45
N GLN A 129 4.88 -7.08 7.68
CA GLN A 129 3.93 -6.09 8.20
C GLN A 129 2.87 -6.70 9.13
N SER A 130 2.36 -7.90 8.82
CA SER A 130 1.39 -8.59 9.67
C SER A 130 2.04 -9.09 10.96
N THR A 131 3.24 -9.66 10.87
CA THR A 131 4.03 -10.08 12.03
C THR A 131 4.31 -8.90 12.97
N VAL A 132 4.78 -7.76 12.44
CA VAL A 132 5.04 -6.55 13.25
C VAL A 132 3.76 -6.00 13.85
N GLY A 133 2.67 -5.91 13.08
CA GLY A 133 1.38 -5.44 13.59
C GLY A 133 0.87 -6.26 14.78
N HIS A 134 0.92 -7.60 14.68
CA HIS A 134 0.52 -8.47 15.78
C HIS A 134 1.43 -8.36 17.00
N PHE A 135 2.75 -8.27 16.80
CA PHE A 135 3.70 -8.05 17.88
C PHE A 135 3.39 -6.74 18.62
N LEU A 136 3.21 -5.64 17.90
CA LEU A 136 2.94 -4.33 18.49
C LEU A 136 1.63 -4.30 19.28
N LEU A 137 0.55 -4.85 18.70
CA LEU A 137 -0.75 -4.89 19.36
C LEU A 137 -0.72 -5.70 20.66
N LYS A 138 0.07 -6.76 20.73
CA LYS A 138 0.14 -7.63 21.90
C LYS A 138 1.15 -7.17 22.95
N GLU A 139 2.37 -6.83 22.52
CA GLU A 139 3.50 -6.56 23.42
C GLU A 139 3.70 -5.07 23.70
N LYS A 140 3.19 -4.19 22.83
CA LYS A 140 3.36 -2.73 22.91
C LYS A 140 2.03 -1.98 22.73
N ALA A 141 0.94 -2.49 23.30
CA ALA A 141 -0.43 -1.99 23.10
C ALA A 141 -0.60 -0.48 23.33
N THR A 142 0.13 0.11 24.29
CA THR A 142 0.02 1.53 24.66
C THR A 142 0.92 2.46 23.84
N HIS A 143 1.83 1.90 23.05
CA HIS A 143 2.82 2.67 22.27
C HIS A 143 2.12 3.47 21.16
N THR A 144 2.60 4.69 20.89
CA THR A 144 1.99 5.61 19.92
C THR A 144 1.88 4.99 18.52
N ILE A 145 2.96 4.35 18.04
CA ILE A 145 2.96 3.62 16.76
C ILE A 145 1.89 2.51 16.73
N THR A 146 1.70 1.78 17.83
CA THR A 146 0.69 0.73 17.90
C THR A 146 -0.71 1.30 17.71
N LYS A 147 -0.99 2.47 18.30
CA LYS A 147 -2.27 3.16 18.09
C LYS A 147 -2.47 3.54 16.63
N ALA A 148 -1.46 4.11 15.98
CA ALA A 148 -1.50 4.44 14.56
C ALA A 148 -1.77 3.19 13.71
N ILE A 149 -0.96 2.14 13.87
CA ILE A 149 -1.07 0.89 13.09
C ILE A 149 -2.39 0.14 13.36
N SER A 150 -2.98 0.27 14.54
CA SER A 150 -4.27 -0.36 14.84
C SER A 150 -5.37 0.05 13.87
N THR A 151 -5.31 1.26 13.31
CA THR A 151 -6.27 1.73 12.30
C THR A 151 -6.17 0.91 11.01
N LEU A 152 -4.94 0.63 10.57
CA LEU A 152 -4.65 -0.16 9.37
C LEU A 152 -4.96 -1.65 9.56
N VAL A 153 -4.60 -2.22 10.71
CA VAL A 153 -4.89 -3.62 11.04
C VAL A 153 -6.39 -3.90 11.09
N ASN A 154 -7.18 -2.95 11.57
CA ASN A 154 -8.63 -3.07 11.65
C ASN A 154 -9.36 -2.58 10.39
N SER A 155 -8.62 -2.10 9.37
CA SER A 155 -9.22 -1.60 8.13
C SER A 155 -9.67 -2.74 7.23
N THR A 156 -10.93 -2.65 6.80
CA THR A 156 -11.51 -3.61 5.84
C THR A 156 -10.92 -3.38 4.45
N GLU A 157 -10.72 -2.13 4.05
CA GLU A 157 -10.18 -1.75 2.75
C GLU A 157 -8.73 -2.16 2.59
N TRP A 158 -7.92 -1.96 3.63
CA TRP A 158 -6.55 -2.47 3.70
C TRP A 158 -6.54 -4.00 3.59
N SER A 159 -7.30 -4.68 4.43
CA SER A 159 -7.37 -6.15 4.45
C SER A 159 -7.75 -6.71 3.08
N LYS A 160 -8.78 -6.14 2.43
CA LYS A 160 -9.19 -6.52 1.07
C LYS A 160 -8.11 -6.25 0.03
N THR A 161 -7.39 -5.13 0.13
CA THR A 161 -6.30 -4.81 -0.80
C THR A 161 -5.18 -5.85 -0.71
N ILE A 162 -4.79 -6.21 0.51
CA ILE A 162 -3.75 -7.21 0.77
C ILE A 162 -4.21 -8.61 0.34
N GLU A 163 -5.45 -8.99 0.63
CA GLU A 163 -6.05 -10.25 0.17
C GLU A 163 -6.07 -10.33 -1.36
N TYR A 164 -6.59 -9.30 -2.04
CA TYR A 164 -6.61 -9.21 -3.50
C TYR A 164 -5.21 -9.39 -4.11
N ARG A 165 -4.20 -8.70 -3.57
CA ARG A 165 -2.81 -8.81 -4.00
C ARG A 165 -2.27 -10.22 -3.77
N ASN A 166 -2.57 -10.82 -2.62
CA ASN A 166 -2.08 -12.16 -2.29
C ASN A 166 -2.68 -13.22 -3.20
N ASP A 167 -3.98 -13.16 -3.46
CA ASP A 167 -4.66 -14.05 -4.42
C ASP A 167 -4.04 -13.92 -5.82
N TRP A 168 -3.77 -12.68 -6.25
CA TRP A 168 -3.13 -12.44 -7.54
C TRP A 168 -1.74 -13.08 -7.62
N VAL A 169 -0.88 -12.86 -6.62
CA VAL A 169 0.52 -13.29 -6.65
C VAL A 169 0.67 -14.80 -6.40
N HIS A 170 -0.16 -15.37 -5.53
CA HIS A 170 0.03 -16.76 -5.06
C HIS A 170 -0.86 -17.77 -5.77
N ASP A 171 -2.01 -17.36 -6.32
CA ASP A 171 -2.95 -18.26 -7.00
C ASP A 171 -3.15 -17.87 -8.47
N GLN A 172 -4.06 -16.94 -8.71
CA GLN A 172 -4.36 -16.39 -10.03
C GLN A 172 -4.88 -14.96 -9.88
N PRO A 173 -4.67 -14.10 -10.89
CA PRO A 173 -5.29 -12.79 -10.91
C PRO A 173 -6.82 -12.90 -10.72
N PRO A 174 -7.44 -12.18 -9.76
CA PRO A 174 -8.87 -12.23 -9.53
C PRO A 174 -9.68 -11.86 -10.78
N LEU A 175 -10.86 -12.46 -10.91
CA LEU A 175 -11.66 -12.36 -12.13
C LEU A 175 -12.47 -11.05 -12.17
N ILE A 176 -12.30 -10.25 -13.22
CA ILE A 176 -12.92 -8.92 -13.35
C ILE A 176 -14.10 -8.93 -14.32
N LYS A 177 -15.24 -8.39 -13.86
CA LYS A 177 -16.54 -8.41 -14.57
C LYS A 177 -16.48 -7.71 -15.93
N GLU A 178 -15.87 -6.54 -16.01
CA GLU A 178 -15.89 -5.70 -17.21
C GLU A 178 -15.00 -6.22 -18.35
N LEU A 179 -14.20 -7.27 -18.10
CA LEU A 179 -13.32 -7.89 -19.11
C LEU A 179 -14.00 -9.01 -19.91
N GLY A 180 -15.31 -9.22 -19.72
CA GLY A 180 -16.08 -10.20 -20.47
C GLY A 180 -16.03 -11.60 -19.85
N ILE A 181 -15.88 -12.64 -20.70
CA ILE A 181 -15.85 -14.02 -20.24
C ILE A 181 -14.48 -14.31 -19.62
N VAL A 182 -14.49 -14.72 -18.35
CA VAL A 182 -13.30 -14.95 -17.53
C VAL A 182 -13.27 -16.40 -17.03
N TYR A 183 -12.08 -16.92 -16.73
CA TYR A 183 -11.89 -18.34 -16.41
C TYR A 183 -10.94 -18.53 -15.23
N LYS A 184 -11.35 -19.34 -14.25
CA LYS A 184 -10.47 -19.86 -13.20
C LYS A 184 -9.54 -20.97 -13.71
N ARG A 185 -8.34 -21.08 -13.17
CA ARG A 185 -7.43 -22.22 -13.36
C ARG A 185 -7.96 -23.45 -12.59
N LYS A 186 -8.91 -24.18 -13.18
CA LYS A 186 -9.49 -25.43 -12.60
C LYS A 186 -9.78 -26.47 -13.68
N ASN A 187 -9.88 -27.74 -13.28
CA ASN A 187 -10.34 -28.81 -14.17
C ASN A 187 -11.82 -28.56 -14.55
N ARG A 188 -12.14 -28.67 -15.83
CA ARG A 188 -13.48 -28.44 -16.38
C ARG A 188 -14.32 -29.71 -16.47
N TRP A 189 -13.68 -30.85 -16.34
CA TRP A 189 -14.34 -32.13 -16.21
C TRP A 189 -14.69 -32.35 -14.75
N GLU A 190 -15.99 -32.35 -14.46
CA GLU A 190 -16.50 -32.66 -13.13
C GLU A 190 -17.11 -34.07 -13.14
N LYS A 191 -17.05 -34.78 -12.02
CA LYS A 191 -17.75 -36.06 -11.88
C LYS A 191 -19.26 -35.78 -11.95
N SER A 192 -19.97 -36.56 -12.75
CA SER A 192 -21.42 -36.52 -12.76
C SER A 192 -21.99 -36.85 -11.38
N LYS A 193 -23.23 -36.47 -11.10
CA LYS A 193 -23.88 -36.73 -9.81
C LYS A 193 -23.87 -38.22 -9.40
N THR A 194 -23.75 -39.13 -10.37
CA THR A 194 -23.68 -40.58 -10.16
C THR A 194 -22.25 -41.11 -10.03
N GLY A 195 -21.23 -40.28 -10.25
CA GLY A 195 -19.80 -40.63 -10.19
C GLY A 195 -19.31 -41.54 -11.32
N LYS A 196 -20.18 -41.96 -12.24
CA LYS A 196 -19.89 -42.94 -13.30
C LYS A 196 -19.40 -42.33 -14.61
N SER A 197 -19.46 -41.00 -14.75
CA SER A 197 -19.05 -40.30 -15.95
C SER A 197 -18.44 -38.94 -15.61
N MET A 198 -17.59 -38.44 -16.49
CA MET A 198 -17.12 -37.05 -16.46
C MET A 198 -18.07 -36.22 -17.33
N VAL A 199 -18.52 -35.09 -16.81
CA VAL A 199 -19.35 -34.13 -17.54
C VAL A 199 -18.60 -32.82 -17.70
N LEU A 200 -18.69 -32.25 -18.89
CA LEU A 200 -18.22 -30.91 -19.21
C LEU A 200 -19.40 -29.95 -19.07
N PHE A 201 -19.37 -29.06 -18.08
CA PHE A 201 -20.32 -27.96 -18.02
C PHE A 201 -19.84 -26.85 -18.96
N GLY A 202 -20.48 -26.73 -20.13
CA GLY A 202 -20.02 -25.86 -21.22
C GLY A 202 -20.39 -24.38 -21.06
N GLY A 203 -19.45 -23.51 -21.46
CA GLY A 203 -19.73 -22.34 -22.32
C GLY A 203 -19.72 -20.94 -21.72
N SER A 204 -20.05 -20.72 -20.45
CA SER A 204 -20.35 -19.37 -19.93
C SER A 204 -19.22 -18.68 -19.14
N GLY A 205 -18.04 -19.31 -19.02
CA GLY A 205 -16.96 -18.83 -18.16
C GLY A 205 -17.24 -19.07 -16.67
N ASP A 206 -16.41 -18.47 -15.83
CA ASP A 206 -16.60 -18.44 -14.37
C ASP A 206 -17.16 -17.09 -13.92
N LYS A 207 -17.82 -17.08 -12.76
CA LYS A 207 -18.36 -15.85 -12.16
C LYS A 207 -17.20 -14.90 -11.81
N PRO A 208 -17.26 -13.62 -12.23
CA PRO A 208 -16.33 -12.60 -11.77
C PRO A 208 -16.38 -12.42 -10.25
N GLU A 209 -15.23 -12.11 -9.67
CA GLU A 209 -15.06 -11.89 -8.23
C GLU A 209 -15.20 -10.40 -7.89
N TYR A 210 -14.70 -9.54 -8.77
CA TYR A 210 -14.71 -8.09 -8.60
C TYR A 210 -15.16 -7.38 -9.88
N SER A 211 -15.64 -6.15 -9.74
CA SER A 211 -15.65 -5.14 -10.79
C SER A 211 -14.42 -4.25 -10.69
N VAL A 212 -14.09 -3.53 -11.75
CA VAL A 212 -13.03 -2.51 -11.71
C VAL A 212 -13.32 -1.38 -10.71
N ASP A 213 -14.60 -1.11 -10.42
CA ASP A 213 -15.00 -0.13 -9.41
C ASP A 213 -14.78 -0.66 -7.99
N ASP A 214 -14.99 -1.96 -7.77
CA ASP A 214 -14.65 -2.59 -6.48
C ASP A 214 -13.18 -2.40 -6.16
N LEU A 215 -12.28 -2.60 -7.16
CA LEU A 215 -10.84 -2.42 -6.97
C LEU A 215 -10.52 -1.00 -6.49
N ILE A 216 -11.06 0.02 -7.16
CA ILE A 216 -10.85 1.42 -6.78
C ILE A 216 -11.39 1.66 -5.35
N ASN A 217 -12.57 1.12 -5.05
CA ASN A 217 -13.27 1.37 -3.79
C ASN A 217 -12.56 0.83 -2.55
N PHE A 218 -11.73 -0.22 -2.67
CA PHE A 218 -10.91 -0.68 -1.53
C PHE A 218 -9.44 -0.23 -1.63
N ILE A 219 -8.85 -0.09 -2.82
CA ILE A 219 -7.44 0.32 -2.94
C ILE A 219 -7.25 1.80 -2.60
N LYS A 220 -8.14 2.68 -3.07
CA LYS A 220 -8.02 4.12 -2.79
C LYS A 220 -8.08 4.40 -1.29
N PRO A 221 -9.11 3.98 -0.52
CA PRO A 221 -9.12 4.23 0.92
C PRO A 221 -7.96 3.57 1.66
N ALA A 222 -7.53 2.37 1.25
CA ALA A 222 -6.37 1.70 1.83
C ALA A 222 -5.09 2.54 1.69
N MET A 223 -4.89 3.20 0.53
CA MET A 223 -3.77 4.11 0.33
C MET A 223 -3.83 5.32 1.28
N PHE A 224 -5.00 5.95 1.44
CA PHE A 224 -5.17 7.08 2.35
C PHE A 224 -4.90 6.68 3.81
N GLN A 225 -5.48 5.57 4.26
CA GLN A 225 -5.25 5.04 5.60
C GLN A 225 -3.76 4.70 5.83
N PHE A 226 -3.10 4.09 4.85
CA PHE A 226 -1.67 3.83 4.93
C PHE A 226 -0.86 5.12 5.04
N SER A 227 -1.22 6.15 4.27
CA SER A 227 -0.56 7.47 4.34
C SER A 227 -0.66 8.08 5.73
N GLU A 228 -1.83 8.05 6.36
CA GLU A 228 -2.04 8.57 7.72
C GLU A 228 -1.19 7.83 8.76
N VAL A 229 -1.08 6.50 8.62
CA VAL A 229 -0.19 5.70 9.49
C VAL A 229 1.27 6.02 9.24
N LEU A 230 1.69 6.11 7.97
CA LEU A 230 3.07 6.42 7.61
C LEU A 230 3.49 7.80 8.14
N ASP A 231 2.61 8.80 8.01
CA ASP A 231 2.79 10.14 8.58
C ASP A 231 3.00 10.08 10.10
N SER A 232 2.11 9.39 10.81
CA SER A 232 2.22 9.19 12.27
C SER A 232 3.53 8.50 12.69
N VAL A 233 4.02 7.53 11.89
CA VAL A 233 5.30 6.86 12.15
C VAL A 233 6.49 7.79 11.86
N ILE A 234 6.43 8.59 10.81
CA ILE A 234 7.44 9.59 10.46
C ILE A 234 7.53 10.67 11.54
N GLU A 235 6.40 11.20 12.02
CA GLU A 235 6.39 12.15 13.14
C GLU A 235 7.03 11.56 14.39
N PHE A 236 6.73 10.29 14.70
CA PHE A 236 7.36 9.61 15.82
C PHE A 236 8.88 9.48 15.61
N TYR A 237 9.32 9.12 14.39
CA TYR A 237 10.74 9.02 14.07
C TYR A 237 11.46 10.35 14.24
N ILE A 238 10.88 11.46 13.77
CA ILE A 238 11.43 12.80 13.98
C ILE A 238 11.60 13.09 15.48
N LYS A 239 10.55 12.85 16.28
CA LYS A 239 10.60 13.04 17.75
C LYS A 239 11.63 12.14 18.43
N LEU A 240 11.89 10.93 17.89
CA LEU A 240 12.95 10.04 18.38
C LEU A 240 14.35 10.61 18.14
N LEU A 241 14.53 11.39 17.07
CA LEU A 241 15.81 11.98 16.69
C LEU A 241 16.15 13.27 17.46
N GLU A 242 15.15 14.01 17.94
CA GLU A 242 15.33 15.30 18.64
C GLU A 242 16.28 15.24 19.86
N PRO A 243 16.21 14.25 20.77
CA PRO A 243 17.12 14.15 21.91
C PRO A 243 18.59 13.94 21.51
N HIS A 244 18.83 13.51 20.27
CA HIS A 244 20.17 13.33 19.69
C HIS A 244 20.67 14.56 18.93
N GLY A 245 19.98 15.71 19.06
CA GLY A 245 20.37 16.97 18.42
C GLY A 245 20.06 17.03 16.92
N ILE A 246 19.33 16.05 16.39
CA ILE A 246 18.91 15.97 14.99
C ILE A 246 17.49 16.53 14.91
N ARG A 247 17.31 17.63 14.19
CA ARG A 247 16.01 18.30 14.02
C ARG A 247 15.71 18.47 12.53
N PHE A 248 14.44 18.34 12.18
CA PHE A 248 13.92 18.61 10.85
C PHE A 248 12.91 19.74 10.98
N GLU A 249 13.06 20.78 10.17
CA GLU A 249 12.05 21.84 10.10
C GLU A 249 10.84 21.28 9.35
N SER A 250 9.69 21.20 10.03
CA SER A 250 8.42 21.08 9.33
C SER A 250 8.14 22.46 8.72
N ASP A 251 8.27 22.58 7.40
CA ASP A 251 7.75 23.74 6.66
C ASP A 251 6.21 23.70 6.76
N ASN A 252 5.69 24.07 7.93
CA ASN A 252 4.26 24.26 8.15
C ASN A 252 3.86 25.59 7.54
N GLY A 253 3.87 25.69 6.21
CA GLY A 253 3.00 26.54 5.38
C GLY A 253 2.66 27.97 5.81
N GLU A 254 3.41 28.63 6.69
CA GLU A 254 3.35 30.08 6.87
C GLU A 254 4.40 30.67 5.96
N GLY A 255 3.99 30.87 4.70
CA GLY A 255 4.71 31.72 3.77
C GLY A 255 4.78 33.15 4.32
N ASN A 256 5.76 33.43 5.16
CA ASN A 256 6.32 34.76 5.25
C ASN A 256 7.23 34.94 4.04
N GLY A 257 6.63 35.46 2.97
CA GLY A 257 7.37 36.21 2.00
C GLY A 257 8.04 37.37 2.74
N ASP A 258 9.35 37.27 2.91
CA ASP A 258 10.27 38.36 2.66
C ASP A 258 11.68 37.77 2.58
N ALA A 259 12.10 37.54 1.34
CA ALA A 259 13.51 37.49 1.02
C ALA A 259 14.08 38.91 1.23
N ALA A 260 14.83 39.10 2.31
CA ALA A 260 15.78 40.20 2.41
C ALA A 260 17.17 39.70 2.02
N ILE A 261 17.75 40.43 1.08
CA ILE A 261 19.09 40.31 0.45
C ILE A 261 20.20 40.15 1.49
#